data_AF-A0AAD8IKS4-F1
#
_entry.id   AF-A0AAD8IKS4-F1
#
_cell.length_a   1.000
_cell.length_b   1.000
_cell.length_c   1.000
_cell.angle_alpha   90.00
_cell.angle_beta   90.00
_cell.angle_gamma   90.00
#
_symmetry.space_group_name_H-M   'P 1'
#
loop_
_entity.id
_entity.type
_entity.pdbx_description
1 polymer ?
#
loop_
_entity_poly.entity_id
_entity_poly.type
_entity_poly.pdbx_seq_one_letter_code
_entity_poly.pdbx_strand_id
1 'polypeptide(L)'
;MKNADPLKVIGEALAKTLVFYYPFAGWLREGPDRKLTVDCTGEGVVFVAAEADVRAEEFPLYPPFLCMDQLLYDHGHLHGSQGILNSPLMFVQVTRLSCGGFILAIKFTHNMCDAFGMSQFLTAMGDIARGRTSPSVLPIWKRELLNVRNPPKATCTHYEFIQFATKSTTDPNPDSEMVYHSFFFNSTNISVLRNLVPTHLAKCSTFDLLAACIWLKSSIPVGYYGNAFVLPGVISTVKDLCENPIGYALELVMNAKANVTEEYLRSFIDITVMKGRAPISTEWTYIVDDLTQLGLWDTNYGWGKPIYGGMC
;
A
#
# COMPACT_ATOMS: atom_id res chain seq x y z
N MET A 1 -17.48 24.23 -9.85
CA MET A 1 -16.85 24.07 -8.52
C MET A 1 -15.98 25.25 -8.06
N LYS A 2 -15.69 26.28 -8.89
CA LYS A 2 -14.81 27.40 -8.50
C LYS A 2 -15.21 28.20 -7.23
N ASN A 3 -16.48 28.14 -6.81
CA ASN A 3 -16.98 28.75 -5.57
C ASN A 3 -17.55 27.72 -4.58
N ALA A 4 -17.31 26.43 -4.81
CA ALA A 4 -17.77 25.39 -3.90
C ALA A 4 -16.87 25.38 -2.67
N ASP A 5 -17.47 25.17 -1.50
CA ASP A 5 -16.73 25.02 -0.26
C ASP A 5 -16.01 23.65 -0.23
N PRO A 6 -14.67 23.60 -0.16
CA PRO A 6 -13.92 22.35 -0.10
C PRO A 6 -14.29 21.50 1.12
N LEU A 7 -14.62 22.10 2.28
CA LEU A 7 -15.02 21.33 3.47
C LEU A 7 -16.29 20.52 3.18
N LYS A 8 -17.29 21.17 2.59
CA LYS A 8 -18.57 20.54 2.25
C LYS A 8 -18.39 19.46 1.18
N VAL A 9 -17.69 19.77 0.08
CA VAL A 9 -17.52 18.82 -1.03
C VAL A 9 -16.72 17.59 -0.60
N ILE A 10 -15.59 17.79 0.09
CA ILE A 10 -14.76 16.67 0.55
C ILE A 10 -15.49 15.88 1.63
N GLY A 11 -16.15 16.54 2.58
CA GLY A 11 -16.93 15.86 3.62
C GLY A 11 -18.06 15.00 3.05
N GLU A 12 -18.84 15.52 2.10
CA GLU A 12 -19.89 14.76 1.42
C GLU A 12 -19.33 13.60 0.57
N ALA A 13 -18.21 13.84 -0.13
CA ALA A 13 -17.56 12.81 -0.92
C ALA A 13 -16.98 11.69 -0.05
N LEU A 14 -16.34 12.04 1.07
CA LEU A 14 -15.82 11.10 2.06
C LEU A 14 -16.94 10.21 2.61
N ALA A 15 -18.04 10.81 3.08
CA ALA A 15 -19.17 10.06 3.63
C ALA A 15 -19.75 9.05 2.62
N LYS A 16 -19.91 9.45 1.36
CA LYS A 16 -20.38 8.56 0.28
C LYS A 16 -19.35 7.50 -0.10
N THR A 17 -18.06 7.84 -0.09
CA THR A 17 -16.97 6.90 -0.40
C THR A 17 -16.88 5.81 0.67
N LEU A 18 -17.07 6.16 1.94
CA LEU A 18 -17.07 5.22 3.06
C LEU A 18 -18.21 4.19 2.97
N VAL A 19 -19.26 4.39 2.18
CA VAL A 19 -20.24 3.33 1.91
C VAL A 19 -19.59 2.16 1.16
N PHE A 20 -18.69 2.46 0.22
CA PHE A 20 -17.94 1.44 -0.52
C PHE A 20 -16.75 0.91 0.28
N TYR A 21 -16.09 1.80 1.04
CA TYR A 21 -14.94 1.47 1.88
C TYR A 21 -15.32 1.40 3.37
N TYR A 22 -16.44 0.75 3.68
CA TYR A 22 -17.03 0.70 5.03
C TYR A 22 -16.08 0.20 6.14
N PRO A 23 -15.06 -0.65 5.89
CA PRO A 23 -14.13 -1.04 6.95
C PRO A 23 -13.30 0.12 7.52
N PHE A 24 -13.09 1.22 6.77
CA PHE A 24 -12.42 2.41 7.33
C PHE A 24 -13.27 3.13 8.38
N ALA A 25 -14.59 2.93 8.39
CA ALA A 25 -15.50 3.48 9.38
C ALA A 25 -15.67 2.57 10.62
N GLY A 26 -14.79 1.58 10.76
CA GLY A 26 -14.76 0.65 11.89
C GLY A 26 -13.61 0.90 12.87
N TRP A 27 -13.34 -0.10 13.70
CA TRP A 27 -12.27 -0.07 14.70
C TRP A 27 -11.41 -1.31 14.61
N LEU A 28 -10.12 -1.15 14.90
CA LEU A 28 -9.21 -2.27 15.02
C LEU A 28 -9.43 -2.98 16.36
N ARG A 29 -9.59 -4.30 16.35
CA ARG A 29 -9.65 -5.12 17.55
C ARG A 29 -8.63 -6.23 17.51
N GLU A 30 -8.02 -6.50 18.65
CA GLU A 30 -7.19 -7.66 18.84
C GLU A 30 -8.05 -8.85 19.30
N GLY A 31 -8.08 -9.89 18.47
CA GLY A 31 -8.71 -11.18 18.79
C GLY A 31 -7.70 -12.19 19.35
N PRO A 32 -8.10 -13.48 19.44
CA PRO A 32 -7.21 -14.56 19.85
C PRO A 32 -5.89 -14.59 19.04
N ASP A 33 -4.81 -15.06 19.67
CA ASP A 33 -3.48 -15.17 19.06
C ASP A 33 -2.94 -13.83 18.50
N ARG A 34 -3.30 -12.73 19.15
CA ARG A 34 -2.93 -11.35 18.76
C ARG A 34 -3.35 -10.98 17.34
N LYS A 35 -4.38 -11.66 16.81
CA LYS A 35 -4.84 -11.44 15.43
C LYS A 35 -5.70 -10.19 15.38
N LEU A 36 -5.29 -9.24 14.56
CA LEU A 36 -6.05 -8.02 14.34
C LEU A 36 -7.26 -8.29 13.44
N THR A 37 -8.38 -7.72 13.82
CA THR A 37 -9.67 -7.78 13.12
C THR A 37 -10.25 -6.36 13.03
N VAL A 38 -11.16 -6.14 12.08
CA VAL A 38 -11.84 -4.85 11.94
C VAL A 38 -13.30 -5.03 12.30
N ASP A 39 -13.70 -4.39 13.39
CA ASP A 39 -15.10 -4.29 13.78
C ASP A 39 -15.73 -3.16 13.01
N CYS A 40 -16.55 -3.51 12.02
CA CYS A 40 -17.23 -2.55 11.14
C CYS A 40 -18.47 -1.97 11.84
N THR A 41 -18.24 -1.18 12.90
CA THR A 41 -19.31 -0.57 13.71
C THR A 41 -20.03 0.58 13.01
N GLY A 42 -19.41 1.18 11.98
CA GLY A 42 -19.97 2.34 11.29
C GLY A 42 -19.89 3.63 12.10
N GLU A 43 -19.05 3.68 13.14
CA GLU A 43 -18.80 4.89 13.95
C GLU A 43 -18.13 6.01 13.15
N GLY A 44 -17.58 5.69 11.98
CA GLY A 44 -17.11 6.67 11.02
C GLY A 44 -15.62 6.95 11.14
N VAL A 45 -15.23 8.09 10.56
CA VAL A 45 -13.85 8.58 10.56
C VAL A 45 -13.83 9.96 11.19
N VAL A 46 -12.69 10.39 11.70
CA VAL A 46 -12.55 11.75 12.22
C VAL A 46 -12.39 12.71 11.05
N PHE A 47 -13.28 13.69 10.92
CA PHE A 47 -13.17 14.77 9.94
C PHE A 47 -12.92 16.10 10.65
N VAL A 48 -11.80 16.74 10.35
CA VAL A 48 -11.40 18.02 10.94
C VAL A 48 -11.46 19.11 9.89
N ALA A 49 -12.24 20.14 10.18
CA ALA A 49 -12.26 21.38 9.43
C ALA A 49 -11.27 22.38 10.05
N ALA A 50 -10.38 22.94 9.24
CA ALA A 50 -9.42 23.93 9.67
C ALA A 50 -9.32 25.10 8.68
N GLU A 51 -8.78 26.22 9.15
CA GLU A 51 -8.46 27.39 8.34
C GLU A 51 -7.06 27.87 8.70
N ALA A 52 -6.31 28.31 7.70
CA ALA A 52 -4.99 28.86 7.88
C ALA A 52 -4.88 30.19 7.11
N ASP A 53 -4.46 31.25 7.80
CA ASP A 53 -4.26 32.58 7.20
C ASP A 53 -2.92 32.66 6.46
N VAL A 54 -2.73 31.72 5.53
CA VAL A 54 -1.55 31.60 4.66
C VAL A 54 -2.00 31.18 3.28
N ARG A 55 -1.26 31.60 2.26
CA ARG A 55 -1.52 31.23 0.87
C ARG A 55 -0.74 29.98 0.47
N ALA A 56 -1.24 29.25 -0.52
CA ALA A 56 -0.57 28.07 -1.06
C ALA A 56 0.84 28.37 -1.58
N GLU A 57 1.05 29.56 -2.15
CA GLU A 57 2.33 29.99 -2.72
C GLU A 57 3.39 30.30 -1.65
N GLU A 58 2.98 30.47 -0.39
CA GLU A 58 3.88 30.75 0.73
C GLU A 58 4.50 29.46 1.32
N PHE A 59 3.98 28.28 0.93
CA PHE A 59 4.54 27.02 1.35
C PHE A 59 5.79 26.66 0.53
N PRO A 60 6.88 26.22 1.19
CA PRO A 60 7.99 25.58 0.49
C PRO A 60 7.52 24.22 -0.03
N LEU A 61 7.27 24.11 -1.33
CA LEU A 61 6.85 22.86 -1.99
C LEU A 61 8.03 21.90 -2.22
N TYR A 62 8.84 21.66 -1.19
CA TYR A 62 9.96 20.73 -1.20
C TYR A 62 10.15 20.09 0.19
N PRO A 63 10.69 18.86 0.28
CA PRO A 63 10.98 18.23 1.56
C PRO A 63 12.16 18.90 2.32
N PRO A 64 12.13 18.94 3.66
CA PRO A 64 11.03 18.54 4.52
C PRO A 64 9.89 19.57 4.44
N PHE A 65 8.66 19.09 4.32
CA PHE A 65 7.51 19.99 4.35
C PHE A 65 7.34 20.52 5.77
N LEU A 66 7.67 21.80 5.96
CA LEU A 66 7.55 22.46 7.25
C LEU A 66 6.08 22.46 7.68
N CYS A 67 5.78 22.28 8.97
CA CYS A 67 4.45 22.29 9.59
C CYS A 67 3.50 21.09 9.35
N MET A 68 4.00 19.92 8.95
CA MET A 68 3.18 18.69 8.86
C MET A 68 2.34 18.42 10.12
N ASP A 69 2.94 18.59 11.31
CA ASP A 69 2.27 18.38 12.60
C ASP A 69 1.11 19.35 12.86
N GLN A 70 1.04 20.48 12.15
CA GLN A 70 -0.04 21.47 12.25
C GLN A 70 -1.16 21.21 11.23
N LEU A 71 -0.84 20.49 10.15
CA LEU A 71 -1.75 20.21 9.05
C LEU A 71 -2.45 18.86 9.17
N LEU A 72 -1.96 18.00 10.05
CA LEU A 72 -2.53 16.71 10.35
C LEU A 72 -2.90 16.66 11.83
N TYR A 73 -4.20 16.66 12.13
CA TYR A 73 -4.67 16.44 13.49
C TYR A 73 -4.14 15.11 14.05
N ASP A 74 -3.26 15.20 15.04
CA ASP A 74 -2.76 14.04 15.76
C ASP A 74 -3.47 13.87 17.10
N HIS A 75 -4.39 12.91 17.14
CA HIS A 75 -5.08 12.52 18.38
C HIS A 75 -4.11 11.95 19.44
N GLY A 76 -2.92 11.49 19.04
CA GLY A 76 -1.93 10.87 19.94
C GLY A 76 -1.31 11.83 20.95
N HIS A 77 -1.22 13.12 20.63
CA HIS A 77 -0.65 14.14 21.52
C HIS A 77 -1.58 14.54 22.68
N LEU A 78 -2.90 14.35 22.56
CA LEU A 78 -3.88 14.77 23.57
C LEU A 78 -4.19 13.68 24.62
N HIS A 79 -4.02 12.40 24.27
CA HIS A 79 -4.42 11.28 25.15
C HIS A 79 -3.30 10.29 25.47
N GLY A 80 -2.05 10.58 25.10
CA GLY A 80 -0.87 9.79 25.44
C GLY A 80 -0.92 8.39 24.83
N SER A 81 -0.35 8.23 23.63
CA SER A 81 0.01 6.93 23.04
C SER A 81 -1.00 5.80 23.31
N GLN A 82 -2.30 6.05 23.12
CA GLN A 82 -3.29 4.98 23.06
C GLN A 82 -3.01 4.27 21.75
N GLY A 83 -2.39 3.08 21.80
CA GLY A 83 -1.96 2.35 20.60
C GLY A 83 -3.08 2.12 19.57
N ILE A 84 -2.74 1.50 18.44
CA ILE A 84 -3.60 1.34 17.26
C ILE A 84 -5.01 0.74 17.49
N LEU A 85 -5.26 0.10 18.64
CA LEU A 85 -6.53 -0.54 18.98
C LEU A 85 -7.61 0.42 19.50
N ASN A 86 -7.23 1.57 20.04
CA ASN A 86 -8.13 2.55 20.64
C ASN A 86 -8.15 3.87 19.86
N SER A 87 -7.83 3.81 18.56
CA SER A 87 -7.83 4.98 17.68
C SER A 87 -8.77 4.73 16.50
N PRO A 88 -9.50 5.77 16.03
CA PRO A 88 -10.12 5.77 14.72
C PRO A 88 -9.15 5.30 13.63
N LEU A 89 -9.66 4.51 12.68
CA LEU A 89 -8.84 3.94 11.59
C LEU A 89 -8.39 5.00 10.57
N MET A 90 -9.07 6.13 10.51
CA MET A 90 -8.78 7.23 9.59
C MET A 90 -9.13 8.60 10.20
N PHE A 91 -8.26 9.56 9.95
CA PHE A 91 -8.44 10.98 10.22
C PHE A 91 -8.26 11.73 8.90
N VAL A 92 -9.19 12.62 8.60
CA VAL A 92 -9.17 13.47 7.42
C VAL A 92 -9.25 14.91 7.90
N GLN A 93 -8.26 15.72 7.55
CA GLN A 93 -8.28 17.15 7.80
C GLN A 93 -8.34 17.90 6.47
N VAL A 94 -9.22 18.89 6.40
CA VAL A 94 -9.28 19.84 5.29
C VAL A 94 -9.01 21.23 5.84
N THR A 95 -7.91 21.82 5.42
CA THR A 95 -7.49 23.17 5.83
C THR A 95 -7.72 24.15 4.68
N ARG A 96 -8.60 25.14 4.85
CA ARG A 96 -8.78 26.22 3.87
C ARG A 96 -7.62 27.22 3.98
N LEU A 97 -7.16 27.71 2.84
CA LEU A 97 -6.10 28.71 2.74
C LEU A 97 -6.68 30.08 2.37
N SER A 98 -6.00 31.16 2.74
CA SER A 98 -6.45 32.54 2.48
C SER A 98 -6.54 32.88 0.98
N CYS A 99 -5.83 32.14 0.12
CA CYS A 99 -5.91 32.27 -1.34
C CYS A 99 -7.11 31.52 -1.98
N GLY A 100 -7.95 30.86 -1.19
CA GLY A 100 -9.06 30.02 -1.67
C GLY A 100 -8.64 28.60 -2.06
N GLY A 101 -7.35 28.27 -1.97
CA GLY A 101 -6.85 26.89 -2.02
C GLY A 101 -7.19 26.10 -0.74
N PHE A 102 -6.87 24.81 -0.74
CA PHE A 102 -7.02 23.97 0.45
C PHE A 102 -5.97 22.87 0.50
N ILE A 103 -5.71 22.38 1.72
CA ILE A 103 -4.87 21.22 2.00
C ILE A 103 -5.79 20.07 2.43
N LEU A 104 -5.58 18.89 1.85
CA LEU A 104 -6.21 17.64 2.28
C LEU A 104 -5.14 16.77 2.92
N ALA A 105 -5.23 16.56 4.23
CA ALA A 105 -4.32 15.71 4.99
C ALA A 105 -5.06 14.47 5.50
N ILE A 106 -4.45 13.30 5.37
CA ILE A 106 -5.07 12.03 5.76
C ILE A 106 -4.08 11.22 6.58
N LYS A 107 -4.51 10.81 7.77
CA LYS A 107 -3.85 9.81 8.61
C LYS A 107 -4.70 8.56 8.58
N PHE A 108 -4.09 7.40 8.44
CA PHE A 108 -4.83 6.14 8.51
C PHE A 108 -3.98 5.05 9.14
N THR A 109 -4.64 4.02 9.66
CA THR A 109 -3.95 2.85 10.21
C THR A 109 -3.46 1.96 9.07
N HIS A 110 -2.14 1.81 8.92
CA HIS A 110 -1.54 1.07 7.80
C HIS A 110 -1.94 -0.42 7.73
N ASN A 111 -2.45 -1.01 8.82
CA ASN A 111 -3.05 -2.36 8.79
C ASN A 111 -4.24 -2.46 7.81
N MET A 112 -4.88 -1.34 7.49
CA MET A 112 -6.04 -1.27 6.60
C MET A 112 -5.69 -1.33 5.12
N CYS A 113 -4.60 -0.72 4.68
CA CYS A 113 -4.22 -0.70 3.27
C CYS A 113 -2.75 -0.33 3.10
N ASP A 114 -2.18 -0.72 1.97
CA ASP A 114 -0.92 -0.15 1.50
C ASP A 114 -1.17 1.15 0.73
N ALA A 115 -0.11 1.75 0.21
CA ALA A 115 -0.18 3.01 -0.51
C ALA A 115 -1.01 2.92 -1.81
N PHE A 116 -1.06 1.76 -2.48
CA PHE A 116 -1.91 1.55 -3.65
C PHE A 116 -3.39 1.49 -3.24
N GLY A 117 -3.70 0.80 -2.15
CA GLY A 117 -5.04 0.79 -1.57
C GLY A 117 -5.52 2.18 -1.16
N MET A 118 -4.64 3.00 -0.56
CA MET A 118 -4.95 4.39 -0.23
C MET A 118 -5.14 5.26 -1.49
N SER A 119 -4.29 5.13 -2.50
CA SER A 119 -4.48 5.84 -3.77
C SER A 119 -5.82 5.51 -4.44
N GLN A 120 -6.22 4.23 -4.39
CA GLN A 120 -7.52 3.79 -4.89
C GLN A 120 -8.67 4.47 -4.15
N PHE A 121 -8.60 4.56 -2.82
CA PHE A 121 -9.57 5.28 -1.99
C PHE A 121 -9.64 6.77 -2.34
N LEU A 122 -8.49 7.44 -2.51
CA LEU A 122 -8.43 8.86 -2.88
C LEU A 122 -9.02 9.12 -4.28
N THR A 123 -8.75 8.22 -5.21
CA THR A 123 -9.34 8.26 -6.55
C THR A 123 -10.86 8.10 -6.49
N ALA A 124 -11.36 7.15 -5.69
CA ALA A 124 -12.79 6.95 -5.47
C ALA A 124 -13.46 8.19 -4.85
N MET A 125 -12.80 8.84 -3.88
CA MET A 125 -13.29 10.08 -3.29
C MET A 125 -13.32 11.22 -4.33
N GLY A 126 -12.31 11.32 -5.20
CA GLY A 126 -12.27 12.29 -6.31
C GLY A 126 -13.36 12.05 -7.36
N ASP A 127 -13.69 10.79 -7.64
CA ASP A 127 -14.80 10.41 -8.51
C ASP A 127 -16.14 10.90 -7.96
N ILE A 128 -16.39 10.61 -6.69
CA ILE A 128 -17.65 10.96 -6.02
C ILE A 128 -17.76 12.47 -5.80
N ALA A 129 -16.67 13.15 -5.45
CA ALA A 129 -16.62 14.62 -5.36
C ALA A 129 -17.00 15.31 -6.68
N ARG A 130 -16.66 14.69 -7.82
CA ARG A 130 -17.02 15.17 -9.15
C ARG A 130 -18.42 14.74 -9.62
N GLY A 131 -19.22 14.14 -8.74
CA GLY A 131 -20.62 13.80 -8.99
C GLY A 131 -20.86 12.39 -9.52
N ARG A 132 -19.85 11.51 -9.55
CA ARG A 132 -20.09 10.09 -9.83
C ARG A 132 -20.85 9.46 -8.65
N THR A 133 -21.73 8.52 -8.97
CA THR A 133 -22.51 7.78 -7.97
C THR A 133 -21.77 6.59 -7.39
N SER A 134 -20.69 6.15 -8.04
CA SER A 134 -19.82 5.05 -7.61
C SER A 134 -18.36 5.29 -7.97
N PRO A 135 -17.41 4.64 -7.27
CA PRO A 135 -16.01 4.61 -7.66
C PRO A 135 -15.81 4.04 -9.07
N SER A 136 -14.79 4.50 -9.81
CA SER A 136 -14.41 3.91 -11.10
C SER A 136 -13.85 2.47 -10.96
N VAL A 137 -13.27 2.16 -9.80
CA VAL A 137 -12.84 0.81 -9.42
C VAL A 137 -13.51 0.49 -8.09
N LEU A 138 -14.32 -0.57 -8.05
CA LEU A 138 -15.01 -0.98 -6.83
C LEU A 138 -14.02 -1.63 -5.85
N PRO A 139 -14.06 -1.25 -4.57
CA PRO A 139 -13.18 -1.86 -3.57
C PRO A 139 -13.55 -3.32 -3.31
N ILE A 140 -12.52 -4.15 -3.14
CA ILE A 140 -12.62 -5.56 -2.81
C ILE A 140 -12.01 -5.80 -1.42
N TRP A 141 -12.87 -6.03 -0.44
CA TRP A 141 -12.47 -6.44 0.90
C TRP A 141 -12.41 -7.98 1.02
N LYS A 142 -11.36 -8.58 0.45
CA LYS A 142 -11.12 -10.03 0.48
C LYS A 142 -9.74 -10.36 1.05
N ARG A 143 -9.56 -10.13 2.35
CA ARG A 143 -8.27 -10.33 3.05
C ARG A 143 -7.82 -11.79 3.05
N GLU A 144 -8.76 -12.71 2.92
CA GLU A 144 -8.54 -14.16 2.87
C GLU A 144 -7.72 -14.62 1.66
N LEU A 145 -7.60 -13.81 0.60
CA LEU A 145 -6.75 -14.09 -0.57
C LEU A 145 -5.27 -14.25 -0.20
N LEU A 146 -4.86 -13.62 0.91
CA LEU A 146 -3.51 -13.64 1.46
C LEU A 146 -3.45 -14.44 2.79
N ASN A 147 -4.37 -15.38 3.00
CA ASN A 147 -4.28 -16.28 4.14
C ASN A 147 -3.04 -17.18 4.07
N VAL A 148 -2.56 -17.55 5.25
CA VAL A 148 -1.48 -18.52 5.46
C VAL A 148 -1.84 -19.89 4.86
N ARG A 149 -0.83 -20.61 4.34
CA ARG A 149 -0.99 -21.99 3.89
C ARG A 149 -1.26 -22.92 5.09
N ASN A 150 -1.84 -24.09 4.81
CA ASN A 150 -2.06 -25.13 5.81
C ASN A 150 -1.43 -26.47 5.34
N PRO A 151 -0.30 -26.91 5.93
CA PRO A 151 0.45 -26.24 7.00
C PRO A 151 1.24 -25.02 6.49
N PRO A 152 1.58 -24.05 7.37
CA PRO A 152 2.51 -22.98 7.03
C PRO A 152 3.89 -23.55 6.69
N LYS A 153 4.53 -23.03 5.65
CA LYS A 153 5.84 -23.48 5.16
C LYS A 153 6.70 -22.30 4.73
N ALA A 154 7.76 -22.00 5.47
CA ALA A 154 8.79 -21.07 4.98
C ALA A 154 9.68 -21.80 3.95
N THR A 155 9.71 -21.30 2.71
CA THR A 155 10.44 -21.90 1.57
C THR A 155 11.54 -21.00 1.03
N CYS A 156 11.54 -19.72 1.39
CA CYS A 156 12.54 -18.72 1.01
C CYS A 156 13.27 -18.16 2.24
N THR A 157 14.47 -17.64 2.02
CA THR A 157 15.19 -16.83 3.02
C THR A 157 14.58 -15.43 3.08
N HIS A 158 14.19 -15.01 4.27
CA HIS A 158 13.59 -13.71 4.54
C HIS A 158 14.50 -12.88 5.44
N TYR A 159 15.40 -12.11 4.83
CA TYR A 159 16.39 -11.26 5.51
C TYR A 159 15.74 -10.18 6.39
N GLU A 160 14.53 -9.75 6.03
CA GLU A 160 13.72 -8.79 6.77
C GLU A 160 13.30 -9.25 8.18
N PHE A 161 13.35 -10.55 8.46
CA PHE A 161 13.09 -11.12 9.79
C PHE A 161 14.36 -11.58 10.52
N ILE A 162 15.55 -11.23 10.04
CA ILE A 162 16.81 -11.54 10.71
C ILE A 162 17.07 -10.48 11.78
N GLN A 163 17.18 -10.91 13.03
CA GLN A 163 17.63 -10.08 14.13
C GLN A 163 19.13 -10.29 14.33
N PHE A 164 19.91 -9.22 14.30
CA PHE A 164 21.36 -9.30 14.50
C PHE A 164 21.66 -9.49 16.00
N ALA A 165 21.75 -10.74 16.45
CA ALA A 165 22.39 -11.05 17.73
C ALA A 165 23.92 -10.85 17.56
N THR A 166 24.52 -9.98 18.36
CA THR A 166 25.99 -9.89 18.42
C THR A 166 26.56 -11.13 19.08
N LYS A 167 27.02 -12.10 18.28
CA LYS A 167 28.36 -12.73 18.34
C LYS A 167 28.49 -14.00 17.48
N SER A 168 29.66 -14.07 16.83
CA SER A 168 30.41 -15.27 16.41
C SER A 168 29.89 -16.08 15.22
N THR A 169 30.64 -15.94 14.12
CA THR A 169 30.88 -16.87 12.99
C THR A 169 30.18 -18.22 13.00
N THR A 170 29.41 -18.49 11.95
CA THR A 170 29.57 -19.66 11.06
C THR A 170 28.72 -19.46 9.81
N ASP A 171 29.36 -19.42 8.65
CA ASP A 171 28.73 -19.37 7.32
C ASP A 171 27.89 -20.62 7.03
N PRO A 172 26.81 -20.47 6.25
CA PRO A 172 26.39 -21.51 5.33
C PRO A 172 26.45 -21.02 3.86
N ASN A 173 27.43 -21.57 3.14
CA ASN A 173 27.41 -22.10 1.76
C ASN A 173 26.68 -21.28 0.66
N PRO A 174 27.41 -20.69 -0.32
CA PRO A 174 26.82 -20.08 -1.49
C PRO A 174 26.75 -21.10 -2.63
N ASP A 175 25.63 -21.80 -2.76
CA ASP A 175 25.24 -22.42 -4.03
C ASP A 175 23.72 -22.48 -4.08
N SER A 176 23.11 -21.33 -4.40
CA SER A 176 21.74 -21.27 -4.91
C SER A 176 21.83 -21.00 -6.40
N GLU A 177 21.85 -22.09 -7.18
CA GLU A 177 21.71 -22.08 -8.63
C GLU A 177 20.35 -21.47 -9.00
N MET A 178 20.31 -20.48 -9.90
CA MET A 178 19.06 -19.98 -10.46
C MET A 178 18.34 -21.12 -11.20
N VAL A 179 17.19 -21.55 -10.70
CA VAL A 179 16.36 -22.54 -11.40
C VAL A 179 15.45 -21.83 -12.40
N TYR A 180 15.77 -22.01 -13.68
CA TYR A 180 14.95 -21.56 -14.79
C TYR A 180 13.76 -22.51 -15.00
N HIS A 181 12.53 -22.01 -14.81
CA HIS A 181 11.31 -22.77 -15.15
C HIS A 181 10.70 -22.25 -16.45
N SER A 182 10.61 -23.13 -17.44
CA SER A 182 9.87 -22.90 -18.68
C SER A 182 8.52 -23.61 -18.62
N PHE A 183 7.46 -22.87 -18.95
CA PHE A 183 6.12 -23.43 -19.09
C PHE A 183 5.76 -23.44 -20.58
N PHE A 184 5.52 -24.64 -21.12
CA PHE A 184 5.10 -24.78 -22.51
C PHE A 184 3.58 -24.81 -22.62
N PHE A 185 3.02 -23.86 -23.36
CA PHE A 185 1.59 -23.84 -23.69
C PHE A 185 1.41 -24.40 -25.09
N ASN A 186 0.91 -25.64 -25.18
CA ASN A 186 0.63 -26.24 -26.47
C ASN A 186 -0.70 -25.71 -27.07
N SER A 187 -0.97 -26.06 -28.33
CA SER A 187 -2.18 -25.63 -29.03
C SER A 187 -3.47 -26.01 -28.27
N THR A 188 -3.51 -27.18 -27.63
CA THR A 188 -4.64 -27.61 -26.80
C THR A 188 -4.83 -26.70 -25.59
N ASN A 189 -3.76 -26.33 -24.89
CA ASN A 189 -3.84 -25.40 -23.75
C ASN A 189 -4.34 -24.02 -24.19
N ILE A 190 -3.83 -23.50 -25.31
CA ILE A 190 -4.28 -22.21 -25.86
C ILE A 190 -5.75 -22.26 -26.29
N SER A 191 -6.20 -23.36 -26.90
CA SER A 191 -7.60 -23.53 -27.30
C SER A 191 -8.55 -23.55 -26.09
N VAL A 192 -8.17 -24.22 -25.00
CA VAL A 192 -8.96 -24.21 -23.76
C VAL A 192 -9.08 -22.79 -23.21
N LEU A 193 -7.97 -22.04 -23.16
CA LEU A 193 -7.98 -20.65 -22.69
C LEU A 193 -8.81 -19.74 -23.59
N ARG A 194 -8.76 -19.93 -24.91
CA ARG A 194 -9.57 -19.16 -25.88
C ARG A 194 -11.07 -19.39 -25.70
N ASN A 195 -11.49 -20.60 -25.30
CA ASN A 195 -12.90 -20.89 -25.05
C ASN A 195 -13.45 -20.17 -23.81
N LEU A 196 -12.59 -19.65 -22.94
CA LEU A 196 -12.97 -18.86 -21.76
C LEU A 196 -13.09 -17.36 -22.09
N VAL A 197 -12.68 -16.92 -23.28
CA VAL A 197 -12.68 -15.50 -23.67
C VAL A 197 -14.09 -15.08 -24.13
N PRO A 198 -14.68 -14.00 -23.58
CA PRO A 198 -15.95 -13.48 -24.06
C PRO A 198 -15.93 -13.16 -25.56
N THR A 199 -17.07 -13.36 -26.24
CA THR A 199 -17.18 -13.23 -27.71
C THR A 199 -16.73 -11.86 -28.25
N HIS A 200 -16.93 -10.79 -27.49
CA HIS A 200 -16.49 -9.43 -27.86
C HIS A 200 -14.95 -9.24 -27.81
N LEU A 201 -14.21 -10.16 -27.18
CA LEU A 201 -12.74 -10.16 -27.07
C LEU A 201 -12.09 -11.33 -27.83
N ALA A 202 -12.86 -12.10 -28.60
CA ALA A 202 -12.38 -13.31 -29.29
C ALA A 202 -11.20 -13.08 -30.25
N LYS A 203 -10.97 -11.83 -30.67
CA LYS A 203 -9.85 -11.42 -31.55
C LYS A 203 -8.52 -11.16 -30.82
N CYS A 204 -8.46 -11.31 -29.50
CA CYS A 204 -7.21 -11.11 -28.75
C CYS A 204 -6.09 -12.03 -29.25
N SER A 205 -4.85 -11.52 -29.26
CA SER A 205 -3.69 -12.32 -29.66
C SER A 205 -3.40 -13.40 -28.63
N THR A 206 -2.65 -14.44 -29.01
CA THR A 206 -2.23 -15.48 -28.06
C THR A 206 -1.34 -14.89 -26.97
N PHE A 207 -0.55 -13.86 -27.32
CA PHE A 207 0.23 -13.11 -26.35
C PHE A 207 -0.67 -12.39 -25.34
N ASP A 208 -1.67 -11.64 -25.79
CA ASP A 208 -2.60 -10.93 -24.89
C ASP A 208 -3.35 -11.88 -23.97
N LEU A 209 -3.77 -13.04 -24.49
CA LEU A 209 -4.43 -14.08 -23.70
C LEU A 209 -3.50 -14.67 -22.65
N LEU A 210 -2.26 -15.01 -22.99
CA LEU A 210 -1.30 -15.56 -22.05
C LEU A 210 -0.84 -14.51 -21.03
N ALA A 211 -0.58 -13.29 -21.47
CA ALA A 211 -0.26 -12.16 -20.60
C ALA A 211 -1.42 -11.85 -19.66
N ALA A 212 -2.66 -11.85 -20.15
CA ALA A 212 -3.86 -11.72 -19.33
C ALA A 212 -4.02 -12.91 -18.37
N CYS A 213 -3.74 -14.16 -18.76
CA CYS A 213 -3.78 -15.30 -17.85
C CYS A 213 -2.68 -15.26 -16.79
N ILE A 214 -1.49 -14.76 -17.13
CA ILE A 214 -0.38 -14.53 -16.19
C ILE A 214 -0.71 -13.35 -15.26
N TRP A 215 -1.36 -12.31 -15.77
CA TRP A 215 -1.81 -11.16 -14.99
C TRP A 215 -3.02 -11.51 -14.11
N LEU A 216 -3.95 -12.34 -14.59
CA LEU A 216 -5.04 -12.95 -13.81
C LEU A 216 -4.51 -13.95 -12.78
N LYS A 217 -3.26 -14.43 -12.94
CA LYS A 217 -2.52 -15.14 -11.90
C LYS A 217 -1.83 -14.22 -10.89
N SER A 218 -1.95 -12.89 -11.00
CA SER A 218 -1.91 -12.08 -9.79
C SER A 218 -3.11 -12.51 -8.95
N SER A 219 -2.86 -13.21 -7.85
CA SER A 219 -3.90 -13.66 -6.91
C SER A 219 -4.77 -12.52 -6.34
N ILE A 220 -4.41 -11.28 -6.62
CA ILE A 220 -4.96 -10.07 -6.05
C ILE A 220 -5.80 -9.35 -7.12
N PRO A 221 -7.14 -9.35 -6.98
CA PRO A 221 -8.02 -8.78 -7.98
C PRO A 221 -7.90 -7.25 -8.03
N VAL A 222 -8.14 -6.67 -9.21
CA VAL A 222 -8.29 -5.22 -9.38
C VAL A 222 -9.40 -4.72 -8.44
N GLY A 223 -9.08 -3.75 -7.59
CA GLY A 223 -9.97 -3.27 -6.53
C GLY A 223 -9.63 -3.80 -5.15
N TYR A 224 -8.78 -4.83 -5.00
CA TYR A 224 -8.21 -5.13 -3.69
C TYR A 224 -7.45 -3.91 -3.19
N TYR A 225 -7.76 -3.49 -1.97
CA TYR A 225 -7.18 -2.29 -1.37
C TYR A 225 -6.51 -2.57 -0.03
N GLY A 226 -6.42 -3.84 0.38
CA GLY A 226 -5.63 -4.22 1.56
C GLY A 226 -4.13 -4.15 1.29
N ASN A 227 -3.32 -4.48 2.28
CA ASN A 227 -1.87 -4.63 2.09
C ASN A 227 -1.56 -5.81 1.16
N ALA A 228 -0.70 -5.59 0.18
CA ALA A 228 -0.25 -6.54 -0.83
C ALA A 228 1.22 -6.33 -1.23
N PHE A 229 2.10 -6.11 -0.25
CA PHE A 229 3.53 -5.88 -0.47
C PHE A 229 4.39 -6.81 0.38
N VAL A 230 5.67 -6.92 -0.02
CA VAL A 230 6.74 -7.54 0.77
C VAL A 230 7.96 -6.61 0.74
N LEU A 231 8.89 -6.85 1.66
CA LEU A 231 10.10 -6.07 1.82
C LEU A 231 11.31 -6.96 1.53
N PRO A 232 11.67 -7.18 0.25
CA PRO A 232 12.83 -7.99 -0.09
C PRO A 232 14.11 -7.33 0.44
N GLY A 233 14.76 -7.98 1.39
CA GLY A 233 16.00 -7.51 2.00
C GLY A 233 17.26 -8.10 1.34
N VAL A 234 18.34 -7.32 1.38
CA VAL A 234 19.72 -7.76 1.10
C VAL A 234 20.63 -7.29 2.23
N ILE A 235 21.68 -8.05 2.52
CA ILE A 235 22.68 -7.72 3.54
C ILE A 235 24.01 -7.46 2.84
N SER A 236 24.67 -6.37 3.23
CA SER A 236 26.04 -6.06 2.85
C SER A 236 26.75 -5.39 4.01
N THR A 237 28.08 -5.48 4.06
CA THR A 237 28.85 -4.72 5.04
C THR A 237 28.94 -3.24 4.64
N VAL A 238 29.07 -2.35 5.63
CA VAL A 238 29.34 -0.91 5.38
C VAL A 238 30.61 -0.74 4.56
N LYS A 239 31.64 -1.56 4.86
CA LYS A 239 32.90 -1.57 4.11
C LYS A 239 32.66 -1.83 2.63
N ASP A 240 31.94 -2.90 2.29
CA ASP A 240 31.69 -3.26 0.89
C ASP A 240 30.84 -2.21 0.17
N LEU A 241 29.84 -1.61 0.86
CA LEU A 241 29.04 -0.54 0.29
C LEU A 241 29.84 0.74 0.04
N CYS A 242 30.83 1.04 0.89
CA CYS A 242 31.64 2.26 0.77
C CYS A 242 32.84 2.10 -0.17
N GLU A 243 33.44 0.91 -0.24
CA GLU A 243 34.65 0.66 -1.03
C GLU A 243 34.35 0.24 -2.47
N ASN A 244 33.15 -0.30 -2.76
CA ASN A 244 32.76 -0.67 -4.11
C ASN A 244 32.01 0.44 -4.85
N PRO A 245 32.03 0.46 -6.20
CA PRO A 245 31.23 1.39 -7.00
C PRO A 245 29.72 1.19 -6.80
N ILE A 246 28.92 2.21 -7.13
CA ILE A 246 27.45 2.16 -7.06
C ILE A 246 26.82 0.95 -7.80
N GLY A 247 27.49 0.42 -8.82
CA GLY A 247 27.06 -0.79 -9.54
C GLY A 247 26.90 -2.00 -8.62
N TYR A 248 27.74 -2.15 -7.60
CA TYR A 248 27.62 -3.22 -6.61
C TYR A 248 26.31 -3.13 -5.82
N ALA A 249 26.00 -1.95 -5.27
CA ALA A 249 24.75 -1.72 -4.55
C ALA A 249 23.52 -1.88 -5.47
N LEU A 250 23.64 -1.45 -6.74
CA LEU A 250 22.58 -1.61 -7.73
C LEU A 250 22.29 -3.09 -8.03
N GLU A 251 23.33 -3.91 -8.23
CA GLU A 251 23.18 -5.35 -8.45
C GLU A 251 22.50 -6.03 -7.26
N LEU A 252 22.87 -5.67 -6.02
CA LEU A 252 22.19 -6.19 -4.82
C LEU A 252 20.68 -5.88 -4.86
N VAL A 253 20.31 -4.63 -5.11
CA VAL A 253 18.89 -4.22 -5.16
C VAL A 253 18.15 -4.90 -6.31
N MET A 254 18.76 -4.99 -7.49
CA MET A 254 18.16 -5.65 -8.66
C MET A 254 17.92 -7.14 -8.40
N ASN A 255 18.89 -7.84 -7.79
CA ASN A 255 18.78 -9.25 -7.45
C ASN A 255 17.72 -9.48 -6.37
N ALA A 256 17.65 -8.63 -5.33
CA ALA A 256 16.58 -8.67 -4.32
C ALA A 256 15.19 -8.58 -4.97
N LYS A 257 14.98 -7.60 -5.86
CA LYS A 257 13.71 -7.40 -6.55
C LYS A 257 13.37 -8.57 -7.47
N ALA A 258 14.35 -9.10 -8.21
CA ALA A 258 14.15 -10.22 -9.13
C ALA A 258 13.75 -11.52 -8.41
N ASN A 259 14.16 -11.70 -7.15
CA ASN A 259 13.82 -12.87 -6.33
C ASN A 259 12.39 -12.84 -5.76
N VAL A 260 11.67 -11.73 -5.88
CA VAL A 260 10.27 -11.64 -5.42
C VAL A 260 9.35 -12.35 -6.41
N THR A 261 9.08 -13.62 -6.12
CA THR A 261 8.14 -14.47 -6.84
C THR A 261 6.84 -14.65 -6.06
N GLU A 262 5.81 -15.25 -6.67
CA GLU A 262 4.60 -15.66 -5.93
C GLU A 262 4.94 -16.58 -4.75
N GLU A 263 5.90 -17.49 -4.92
CA GLU A 263 6.34 -18.37 -3.84
C GLU A 263 7.04 -17.58 -2.72
N TYR A 264 7.81 -16.54 -3.07
CA TYR A 264 8.38 -15.64 -2.06
C TYR A 264 7.28 -14.94 -1.25
N LEU A 265 6.22 -14.44 -1.91
CA LEU A 265 5.06 -13.86 -1.22
C LEU A 265 4.37 -14.87 -0.29
N ARG A 266 4.18 -16.11 -0.73
CA ARG A 266 3.55 -17.17 0.08
C ARG A 266 4.44 -17.58 1.25
N SER A 267 5.75 -17.70 1.03
CA SER A 267 6.75 -17.95 2.07
C SER A 267 6.76 -16.83 3.12
N PHE A 268 6.66 -15.57 2.67
CA PHE A 268 6.60 -14.39 3.53
C PHE A 268 5.39 -14.43 4.47
N ILE A 269 4.20 -14.74 3.93
CA ILE A 269 2.98 -14.87 4.72
C ILE A 269 3.14 -15.97 5.78
N ASP A 270 3.67 -17.13 5.38
CA ASP A 270 3.85 -18.27 6.27
C ASP A 270 4.86 -18.01 7.38
N ILE A 271 6.04 -17.47 7.05
CA ILE A 271 7.07 -17.19 8.04
C ILE A 271 6.60 -16.13 9.04
N THR A 272 5.80 -15.15 8.61
CA THR A 272 5.21 -14.14 9.49
C THR A 272 4.34 -14.77 10.56
N VAL A 273 3.50 -15.75 10.20
CA VAL A 273 2.66 -16.48 11.16
C VAL A 273 3.52 -17.40 12.03
N MET A 274 4.46 -18.14 11.44
CA MET A 274 5.36 -19.06 12.16
C MET A 274 6.23 -18.36 13.22
N LYS A 275 6.70 -17.14 12.94
CA LYS A 275 7.49 -16.31 13.88
C LYS A 275 6.61 -15.50 14.85
N GLY A 276 5.30 -15.74 14.89
CA GLY A 276 4.39 -15.04 15.80
C GLY A 276 4.23 -13.55 15.50
N ARG A 277 4.36 -13.16 14.23
CA ARG A 277 4.32 -11.77 13.72
C ARG A 277 5.40 -10.88 14.33
N ALA A 278 6.62 -11.39 14.39
CA ALA A 278 7.78 -10.62 14.84
C ALA A 278 7.94 -9.34 14.00
N PRO A 279 8.34 -8.21 14.62
CA PRO A 279 8.61 -6.98 13.88
C PRO A 279 9.80 -7.19 12.94
N ILE A 280 9.79 -6.44 11.84
CA ILE A 280 10.93 -6.32 10.93
C ILE A 280 12.06 -5.60 11.68
N SER A 281 13.30 -6.06 11.46
CA SER A 281 14.46 -5.39 12.06
C SER A 281 14.63 -3.99 11.45
N THR A 282 14.70 -2.97 12.30
CA THR A 282 15.00 -1.58 11.87
C THR A 282 16.42 -1.16 12.21
N GLU A 283 17.13 -1.94 13.03
CA GLU A 283 18.55 -1.69 13.33
C GLU A 283 19.40 -2.00 12.11
N TRP A 284 20.32 -1.09 11.77
CA TRP A 284 21.22 -1.20 10.61
C TRP A 284 20.52 -1.46 9.27
N THR A 285 19.24 -1.09 9.18
CA THR A 285 18.39 -1.36 8.02
C THR A 285 18.04 -0.04 7.33
N TYR A 286 18.21 0.00 6.01
CA TYR A 286 17.78 1.10 5.16
C TYR A 286 16.59 0.63 4.32
N ILE A 287 15.42 1.26 4.50
CA ILE A 287 14.17 0.91 3.81
C ILE A 287 13.85 2.01 2.80
N VAL A 288 13.43 1.61 1.60
CA VAL A 288 13.04 2.51 0.51
C VAL A 288 11.68 2.09 0.00
N ASP A 289 10.75 3.05 -0.03
CA ASP A 289 9.44 2.90 -0.65
C ASP A 289 9.38 3.69 -1.96
N ASP A 290 9.04 3.02 -3.07
CA ASP A 290 8.81 3.67 -4.36
C ASP A 290 7.33 4.03 -4.52
N LEU A 291 7.05 5.33 -4.48
CA LEU A 291 5.71 5.90 -4.52
C LEU A 291 5.38 6.50 -5.90
N THR A 292 6.30 6.40 -6.86
CA THR A 292 6.20 7.11 -8.15
C THR A 292 5.03 6.63 -9.00
N GLN A 293 4.58 5.39 -8.80
CA GLN A 293 3.51 4.75 -9.57
C GLN A 293 2.13 4.82 -8.90
N LEU A 294 2.00 5.49 -7.76
CA LEU A 294 0.73 5.55 -7.04
C LEU A 294 -0.33 6.42 -7.73
N GLY A 295 0.05 7.33 -8.63
CA GLY A 295 -0.90 8.23 -9.29
C GLY A 295 -1.57 9.25 -8.35
N LEU A 296 -0.99 9.51 -7.16
CA LEU A 296 -1.50 10.53 -6.23
C LEU A 296 -1.65 11.91 -6.88
N TRP A 297 -0.77 12.20 -7.85
CA TRP A 297 -0.74 13.43 -8.65
C TRP A 297 -1.88 13.54 -9.67
N ASP A 298 -2.63 12.46 -9.91
CA ASP A 298 -3.77 12.43 -10.84
C ASP A 298 -5.12 12.55 -10.12
N THR A 299 -5.11 12.61 -8.78
CA THR A 299 -6.33 12.83 -7.99
C THR A 299 -6.95 14.19 -8.31
N ASN A 300 -8.28 14.21 -8.41
CA ASN A 300 -9.02 15.42 -8.76
C ASN A 300 -10.40 15.41 -8.12
N TYR A 301 -10.62 16.36 -7.21
CA TYR A 301 -11.88 16.54 -6.48
C TYR A 301 -12.81 17.58 -7.13
N GLY A 302 -12.41 18.13 -8.28
CA GLY A 302 -13.14 19.17 -9.01
C GLY A 302 -12.42 20.51 -9.17
N TRP A 303 -11.27 20.66 -8.52
CA TRP A 303 -10.39 21.85 -8.62
C TRP A 303 -9.16 21.64 -9.49
N GLY A 304 -9.00 20.46 -10.10
CA GLY A 304 -7.81 20.09 -10.85
C GLY A 304 -6.90 19.14 -10.08
N LYS A 305 -5.68 18.97 -10.59
CA LYS A 305 -4.63 18.13 -9.98
C LYS A 305 -3.99 18.86 -8.79
N PRO A 306 -3.46 18.13 -7.77
CA PRO A 306 -2.70 18.74 -6.69
C PRO A 306 -1.44 19.44 -7.24
N ILE A 307 -1.09 20.58 -6.63
CA ILE A 307 0.15 21.31 -6.94
C ILE A 307 1.35 20.78 -6.13
N TYR A 308 1.08 20.09 -5.03
CA TYR A 308 2.07 19.46 -4.15
C TYR A 308 1.40 18.34 -3.33
N GLY A 309 2.18 17.39 -2.87
CA GLY A 309 1.73 16.22 -2.12
C GLY A 309 2.91 15.38 -1.64
N GLY A 310 2.70 14.62 -0.58
CA GLY A 310 3.72 13.76 0.00
C GLY A 310 3.11 12.86 1.07
N MET A 311 3.91 11.87 1.50
CA MET A 311 3.61 11.04 2.66
C MET A 311 4.73 11.25 3.67
N CYS A 312 4.37 11.24 4.96
CA CYS A 312 5.32 11.25 6.08
C CYS A 312 5.24 9.94 6.85
#